data_AF-A0A5B0RBP1-F1
#
_entry.id   AF-A0A5B0RBP1-F1
#
_cell.length_a   1.000
_cell.length_b   1.000
_cell.length_c   1.000
_cell.angle_alpha   90.00
_cell.angle_beta   90.00
_cell.angle_gamma   90.00
#
_symmetry.space_group_name_H-M   'P 1'
#
loop_
_entity.id
_entity.type
_entity.pdbx_description
1 polymer ?
#
loop_
_entity_poly.entity_id
_entity_poly.type
_entity_poly.pdbx_seq_one_letter_code
_entity_poly.pdbx_strand_id
1 'polypeptide(L)'
;MSLASGRYMETLGWMSLSGLDNPGKKPKFSRRYLDANRVTYQFHAGDKFDTIEGVQTTQKLTRAAEEFDIYHRFGVAPHSFFGYRVPSTSKESLSYLFTGPDGVLETVVKNPKRNNPMLGIVHTTAMRADLYAGNFTSNDQFVTMPFNNSFQYVPDVPRVTAEEILGILNAGGPVRSKAQLSRLRRHLETKEGIPRDQNFHLGHDVTDHYLNWMRLQFEDHHHQQSVLSGRSSPQIPSTSYGYVTKDQCPGYGDDVIHTPLPVVDQTEYVATTIPNDSSDLIDVVFDSFTAKFVLTALNEARTLTISSPTHGHKNYTMEDVEEYSPLKTNQILGIYAQSKWNN
;
A
#
# COMPACT_ATOMS: atom_id res chain seq x y z
N MET A 1 4.48 -29.37 2.79
CA MET A 1 4.55 -28.05 3.44
C MET A 1 5.03 -27.05 2.41
N SER A 2 4.54 -25.81 2.47
CA SER A 2 5.02 -24.68 1.65
C SER A 2 5.43 -23.55 2.58
N LEU A 3 6.41 -22.76 2.18
CA LEU A 3 6.91 -21.60 2.91
C LEU A 3 6.68 -20.34 2.07
N ALA A 4 6.19 -19.27 2.69
CA ALA A 4 6.12 -17.93 2.11
C ALA A 4 6.93 -16.98 2.99
N SER A 5 7.83 -16.20 2.38
CA SER A 5 8.94 -15.54 3.09
C SER A 5 8.85 -14.01 3.03
N GLY A 6 7.69 -13.46 3.36
CA GLY A 6 7.50 -12.01 3.47
C GLY A 6 7.72 -11.23 2.17
N ARG A 7 8.22 -9.98 2.30
CA ARG A 7 8.43 -9.02 1.21
C ARG A 7 9.66 -8.14 1.47
N TYR A 8 10.06 -7.38 0.46
CA TYR A 8 11.01 -6.25 0.57
C TYR A 8 12.34 -6.52 1.28
N MET A 9 12.83 -7.76 1.23
CA MET A 9 14.01 -8.18 2.00
C MET A 9 13.84 -7.86 3.49
N GLU A 10 12.64 -8.03 4.04
CA GLU A 10 12.35 -7.95 5.47
C GLU A 10 12.51 -9.32 6.14
N THR A 11 12.34 -10.41 5.38
CA THR A 11 12.29 -11.78 5.90
C THR A 11 13.11 -12.75 5.07
N LEU A 12 13.97 -13.53 5.70
CA LEU A 12 14.58 -14.73 5.14
C LEU A 12 13.83 -15.96 5.66
N GLY A 13 13.13 -16.65 4.77
CA GLY A 13 12.46 -17.91 5.12
C GLY A 13 13.43 -19.08 5.16
N TRP A 14 13.41 -19.82 6.26
CA TRP A 14 14.18 -21.04 6.47
C TRP A 14 13.26 -22.24 6.68
N MET A 15 13.59 -23.37 6.07
CA MET A 15 12.90 -24.65 6.28
C MET A 15 13.88 -25.81 6.26
N SER A 16 13.73 -26.76 7.19
CA SER A 16 14.51 -28.00 7.23
C SER A 16 13.59 -29.22 7.17
N LEU A 17 14.09 -30.30 6.57
CA LEU A 17 13.37 -31.56 6.41
C LEU A 17 14.17 -32.72 6.98
N SER A 18 13.50 -33.62 7.70
CA SER A 18 14.11 -34.84 8.26
C SER A 18 13.21 -36.08 8.07
N GLY A 19 13.81 -37.28 8.17
CA GLY A 19 13.11 -38.55 8.07
C GLY A 19 12.91 -39.08 6.64
N LEU A 20 13.73 -38.63 5.68
CA LEU A 20 13.68 -39.08 4.28
C LEU A 20 14.19 -40.52 4.09
N ASP A 21 14.97 -41.01 5.05
CA ASP A 21 15.56 -42.33 5.15
C ASP A 21 14.58 -43.42 5.66
N ASN A 22 13.34 -43.04 6.00
CA ASN A 22 12.33 -43.93 6.55
C ASN A 22 11.12 -44.08 5.61
N PRO A 23 11.20 -44.97 4.59
CA PRO A 23 10.11 -45.20 3.65
C PRO A 23 8.79 -45.51 4.36
N GLY A 24 7.71 -44.85 3.96
CA GLY A 24 6.37 -45.04 4.53
C GLY A 24 6.04 -44.14 5.73
N LYS A 25 7.01 -43.40 6.30
CA LYS A 25 6.73 -42.37 7.31
C LYS A 25 6.64 -40.99 6.65
N LYS A 26 5.73 -40.13 7.13
CA LYS A 26 5.67 -38.73 6.72
C LYS A 26 6.91 -38.00 7.24
N PRO A 27 7.61 -37.22 6.40
CA PRO A 27 8.81 -36.51 6.83
C PRO A 27 8.43 -35.34 7.76
N LYS A 28 9.37 -34.94 8.62
CA LYS A 28 9.17 -33.88 9.61
C LYS A 28 9.78 -32.58 9.11
N PHE A 29 8.99 -31.52 9.17
CA PHE A 29 9.40 -30.18 8.76
C PHE A 29 9.60 -29.29 9.98
N SER A 30 10.56 -28.37 9.88
CA SER A 30 10.70 -27.22 10.77
C SER A 30 10.88 -25.97 9.92
N ARG A 31 10.42 -24.82 10.42
CA ARG A 31 10.46 -23.54 9.72
C ARG A 31 10.86 -22.40 10.64
N ARG A 32 11.54 -21.40 10.08
CA ARG A 32 11.82 -20.11 10.73
C ARG A 32 11.67 -18.96 9.73
N TYR A 33 11.24 -17.80 10.22
CA TYR A 33 11.25 -16.54 9.50
C TYR A 33 12.28 -15.66 10.19
N LEU A 34 13.37 -15.37 9.49
CA LEU A 34 14.50 -14.64 10.02
C LEU A 34 14.36 -13.17 9.63
N ASP A 35 14.45 -12.26 10.60
CA ASP A 35 14.59 -10.84 10.29
C ASP A 35 15.81 -10.61 9.41
N ALA A 36 15.62 -9.82 8.35
CA ALA A 36 16.66 -9.58 7.36
C ALA A 36 17.69 -8.53 7.80
N ASN A 37 18.37 -8.78 8.91
CA ASN A 37 19.38 -7.88 9.46
C ASN A 37 20.66 -8.61 9.85
N ARG A 38 21.77 -7.86 9.95
CA ARG A 38 23.09 -8.41 10.26
C ARG A 38 23.15 -9.13 11.61
N VAL A 39 22.42 -8.66 12.62
CA VAL A 39 22.40 -9.26 13.97
C VAL A 39 21.80 -10.65 13.92
N THR A 40 20.65 -10.81 13.26
CA THR A 40 20.00 -12.10 13.02
C THR A 40 20.92 -13.04 12.23
N TYR A 41 21.54 -12.54 11.16
CA TYR A 41 22.43 -13.39 10.37
C TYR A 41 23.66 -13.86 11.15
N GLN A 42 24.29 -12.97 11.91
CA GLN A 42 25.46 -13.32 12.73
C GLN A 42 25.08 -14.30 13.84
N PHE A 43 23.90 -14.13 14.46
CA PHE A 43 23.39 -15.08 15.46
C PHE A 43 23.27 -16.51 14.90
N HIS A 44 22.77 -16.65 13.67
CA HIS A 44 22.59 -17.96 13.05
C HIS A 44 23.84 -18.53 12.35
N ALA A 45 24.72 -17.68 11.81
CA ALA A 45 25.94 -18.09 11.12
C ALA A 45 27.13 -18.33 12.08
N GLY A 46 27.10 -17.76 13.28
CA GLY A 46 28.19 -17.82 14.26
C GLY A 46 29.34 -16.85 13.96
N ASP A 47 30.48 -17.09 14.61
CA ASP A 47 31.60 -16.14 14.70
C ASP A 47 32.28 -15.80 13.36
N LYS A 48 32.10 -16.63 12.32
CA LYS A 48 32.70 -16.43 10.98
C LYS A 48 31.67 -15.94 9.98
N PHE A 49 30.96 -14.87 10.34
CA PHE A 49 29.87 -14.33 9.52
C PHE A 49 30.35 -13.61 8.26
N ASP A 50 31.37 -12.74 8.36
CA ASP A 50 31.87 -12.00 7.19
C ASP A 50 32.75 -12.87 6.30
N THR A 51 32.43 -12.89 5.01
CA THR A 51 33.28 -13.46 3.96
C THR A 51 33.90 -12.36 3.11
N ILE A 52 35.02 -12.67 2.45
CA ILE A 52 35.66 -11.73 1.52
C ILE A 52 34.69 -11.35 0.39
N GLU A 53 33.94 -12.31 -0.13
CA GLU A 53 32.95 -12.11 -1.18
C GLU A 53 31.79 -11.23 -0.71
N GLY A 54 31.34 -11.40 0.54
CA GLY A 54 30.27 -10.58 1.13
C GLY A 54 30.67 -9.12 1.31
N VAL A 55 31.89 -8.88 1.80
CA VAL A 55 32.45 -7.53 1.93
C VAL A 55 32.62 -6.87 0.56
N GLN A 56 33.17 -7.60 -0.42
CA GLN A 56 33.31 -7.10 -1.79
C GLN A 56 31.96 -6.79 -2.45
N THR A 57 30.93 -7.61 -2.19
CA THR A 57 29.56 -7.36 -2.67
C THR A 57 28.99 -6.09 -2.07
N THR A 58 29.17 -5.89 -0.76
CA THR A 58 28.76 -4.65 -0.07
C THR A 58 29.40 -3.42 -0.72
N GLN A 59 30.71 -3.45 -0.97
CA GLN A 59 31.41 -2.35 -1.64
C GLN A 59 30.94 -2.09 -3.08
N LYS A 60 30.55 -3.13 -3.81
CA LYS A 60 29.97 -2.97 -5.16
C LYS A 60 28.58 -2.32 -5.10
N LEU A 61 27.74 -2.73 -4.15
CA LEU A 61 26.42 -2.13 -3.96
C LEU A 61 26.51 -0.67 -3.51
N THR A 62 27.44 -0.34 -2.61
CA THR A 62 27.70 1.06 -2.20
C THR A 62 28.09 1.91 -3.40
N ARG A 63 29.03 1.45 -4.23
CA ARG A 63 29.43 2.18 -5.45
C ARG A 63 28.29 2.33 -6.45
N ALA A 64 27.46 1.30 -6.63
CA ALA A 64 26.29 1.40 -7.49
C ALA A 64 25.29 2.45 -6.96
N ALA A 65 25.03 2.48 -5.64
CA ALA A 65 24.16 3.48 -5.02
C ALA A 65 24.68 4.92 -5.22
N GLU A 66 25.99 5.12 -5.13
CA GLU A 66 26.65 6.40 -5.43
C GLU A 66 26.54 6.77 -6.92
N GLU A 67 26.79 5.82 -7.83
CA GLU A 67 26.73 6.03 -9.29
C GLU A 67 25.31 6.37 -9.77
N PHE A 68 24.29 5.75 -9.18
CA PHE A 68 22.88 6.08 -9.44
C PHE A 68 22.39 7.33 -8.69
N ASP A 69 23.24 7.96 -7.86
CA ASP A 69 22.91 9.13 -7.04
C ASP A 69 21.60 8.96 -6.23
N ILE A 70 21.38 7.77 -5.67
CA ILE A 70 20.13 7.47 -4.93
C ILE A 70 20.05 8.21 -3.59
N TYR A 71 21.17 8.80 -3.17
CA TYR A 71 21.30 9.64 -1.98
C TYR A 71 21.03 11.12 -2.25
N HIS A 72 20.76 11.51 -3.51
CA HIS A 72 20.37 12.87 -3.85
C HIS A 72 19.19 13.31 -2.99
N ARG A 73 19.40 14.32 -2.15
CA ARG A 73 18.40 14.80 -1.21
C ARG A 73 17.49 15.84 -1.86
N PHE A 74 16.19 15.58 -1.83
CA PHE A 74 15.17 16.53 -2.26
C PHE A 74 14.72 17.49 -1.16
N GLY A 75 14.69 17.02 0.10
CA GLY A 75 14.31 17.82 1.27
C GLY A 75 14.42 17.03 2.58
N VAL A 76 13.86 17.57 3.66
CA VAL A 76 13.80 16.93 4.98
C VAL A 76 12.35 16.75 5.42
N ALA A 77 11.84 15.52 5.39
CA ALA A 77 10.49 15.20 5.83
C ALA A 77 10.32 15.53 7.33
N PRO A 78 9.30 16.34 7.70
CA PRO A 78 9.17 16.88 9.06
C PRO A 78 8.75 15.81 10.09
N HIS A 79 8.06 14.77 9.64
CA HIS A 79 7.68 13.60 10.42
C HIS A 79 7.46 12.41 9.48
N SER A 80 7.24 11.23 10.04
CA SER A 80 6.93 10.03 9.26
C SER A 80 5.48 10.07 8.77
N PHE A 81 5.25 9.50 7.58
CA PHE A 81 3.94 9.29 6.98
C PHE A 81 3.74 7.80 6.71
N PHE A 82 2.66 7.24 7.23
CA PHE A 82 2.41 5.80 7.22
C PHE A 82 1.33 5.42 6.20
N GLY A 83 1.56 4.34 5.46
CA GLY A 83 0.64 3.83 4.45
C GLY A 83 -0.62 3.18 5.04
N TYR A 84 -0.49 2.48 6.17
CA TYR A 84 -1.62 1.73 6.77
C TYR A 84 -1.65 1.69 8.31
N ARG A 85 -0.75 2.41 8.99
CA ARG A 85 -0.67 2.40 10.48
C ARG A 85 -1.65 3.37 11.15
N VAL A 86 -2.13 4.35 10.40
CA VAL A 86 -3.06 5.39 10.87
C VAL A 86 -4.17 5.60 9.84
N PRO A 87 -5.35 6.12 10.24
CA PRO A 87 -6.44 6.37 9.30
C PRO A 87 -6.03 7.32 8.19
N SER A 88 -6.60 7.17 7.00
CA SER A 88 -6.31 8.01 5.82
C SER A 88 -6.58 9.51 6.01
N THR A 89 -7.35 9.87 7.05
CA THR A 89 -7.64 11.25 7.45
C THR A 89 -6.62 11.85 8.42
N SER A 90 -5.70 11.04 8.96
CA SER A 90 -4.65 11.51 9.86
C SER A 90 -3.58 12.29 9.11
N LYS A 91 -3.03 13.34 9.72
CA LYS A 91 -1.89 14.08 9.17
C LYS A 91 -0.61 13.24 9.02
N GLU A 92 -0.51 12.14 9.77
CA GLU A 92 0.57 11.16 9.66
C GLU A 92 0.29 10.09 8.60
N SER A 93 -0.82 10.18 7.86
CA SER A 93 -1.12 9.25 6.78
C SER A 93 -0.41 9.64 5.50
N LEU A 94 0.17 8.65 4.83
CA LEU A 94 0.70 8.84 3.48
C LEU A 94 -0.42 9.20 2.50
N SER A 95 -1.62 8.64 2.64
CA SER A 95 -2.78 9.04 1.85
C SER A 95 -3.11 10.53 2.03
N TYR A 96 -3.11 11.01 3.29
CA TYR A 96 -3.34 12.42 3.58
C TYR A 96 -2.23 13.33 3.04
N LEU A 97 -0.97 12.88 3.04
CA LEU A 97 0.12 13.61 2.39
C LEU A 97 -0.18 13.88 0.90
N PHE A 98 -0.76 12.90 0.20
CA PHE A 98 -1.09 13.07 -1.21
C PHE A 98 -2.35 13.93 -1.42
N THR A 99 -3.41 13.69 -0.66
CA THR A 99 -4.74 14.21 -0.97
C THR A 99 -5.21 15.35 -0.07
N GLY A 100 -4.52 15.59 1.04
CA GLY A 100 -4.87 16.63 1.99
C GLY A 100 -4.70 18.05 1.44
N PRO A 101 -5.18 19.06 2.17
CA PRO A 101 -4.87 20.46 1.88
C PRO A 101 -3.34 20.65 1.85
N ASP A 102 -2.82 21.36 0.84
CA ASP A 102 -1.38 21.48 0.58
C ASP A 102 -0.63 20.15 0.36
N GLY A 103 -1.37 19.07 0.06
CA GLY A 103 -0.81 17.77 -0.27
C GLY A 103 -0.12 17.73 -1.62
N VAL A 104 0.44 16.57 -1.95
CA VAL A 104 1.21 16.37 -3.20
C VAL A 104 0.39 16.69 -4.44
N LEU A 105 -0.86 16.22 -4.51
CA LEU A 105 -1.71 16.46 -5.67
C LEU A 105 -2.05 17.94 -5.84
N GLU A 106 -2.45 18.62 -4.76
CA GLU A 106 -2.79 20.05 -4.78
C GLU A 106 -1.56 20.94 -5.07
N THR A 107 -0.37 20.56 -4.59
CA THR A 107 0.85 21.36 -4.73
C THR A 107 1.55 21.15 -6.08
N VAL A 108 1.58 19.91 -6.57
CA VAL A 108 2.44 19.52 -7.70
C VAL A 108 1.65 19.15 -8.95
N VAL A 109 0.51 18.46 -8.80
CA VAL A 109 -0.24 17.92 -9.93
C VAL A 109 -1.27 18.91 -10.47
N LYS A 110 -1.95 19.64 -9.57
CA LYS A 110 -3.01 20.59 -9.90
C LYS A 110 -2.56 21.57 -10.99
N ASN A 111 -3.35 21.67 -12.04
CA ASN A 111 -3.07 22.56 -13.16
C ASN A 111 -3.79 23.92 -12.98
N PRO A 112 -3.07 25.02 -12.65
CA PRO A 112 -3.69 26.32 -12.37
C PRO A 112 -4.29 27.00 -13.61
N LYS A 113 -4.04 26.47 -14.82
CA LYS A 113 -4.63 27.00 -16.07
C LYS A 113 -6.04 26.48 -16.34
N ARG A 114 -6.49 25.50 -15.57
CA ARG A 114 -7.83 24.90 -15.71
C ARG A 114 -8.83 25.66 -14.86
N ASN A 115 -10.02 25.87 -15.42
CA ASN A 115 -11.08 26.61 -14.76
C ASN A 115 -11.85 25.77 -13.74
N ASN A 116 -11.98 24.46 -13.99
CA ASN A 116 -12.71 23.57 -13.11
C ASN A 116 -11.84 23.11 -11.94
N PRO A 117 -12.42 22.90 -10.74
CA PRO A 117 -11.73 22.26 -9.64
C PRO A 117 -11.28 20.83 -9.96
N MET A 118 -10.17 20.42 -9.35
CA MET A 118 -9.61 19.07 -9.47
C MET A 118 -10.18 18.14 -8.40
N LEU A 119 -10.69 16.98 -8.81
CA LEU A 119 -10.83 15.80 -7.97
C LEU A 119 -9.71 14.82 -8.31
N GLY A 120 -8.61 14.84 -7.55
CA GLY A 120 -7.47 13.96 -7.75
C GLY A 120 -7.64 12.65 -6.98
N ILE A 121 -7.70 11.52 -7.68
CA ILE A 121 -7.92 10.19 -7.12
C ILE A 121 -6.63 9.37 -7.22
N VAL A 122 -6.26 8.70 -6.14
CA VAL A 122 -5.11 7.80 -6.08
C VAL A 122 -5.55 6.47 -5.48
N HIS A 123 -5.15 5.37 -6.13
CA HIS A 123 -5.27 4.05 -5.53
C HIS A 123 -4.16 3.86 -4.49
N THR A 124 -4.49 3.41 -3.29
CA THR A 124 -3.56 3.37 -2.16
C THR A 124 -2.37 2.45 -2.38
N THR A 125 -2.52 1.37 -3.17
CA THR A 125 -1.40 0.48 -3.52
C THR A 125 -0.40 1.09 -4.51
N ALA A 126 -0.68 2.27 -5.07
CA ALA A 126 0.33 3.06 -5.77
C ALA A 126 1.47 3.46 -4.81
N MET A 127 1.15 3.62 -3.53
CA MET A 127 2.08 3.86 -2.44
C MET A 127 2.54 2.52 -1.82
N ARG A 128 3.83 2.24 -1.85
CA ARG A 128 4.40 0.92 -1.57
C ARG A 128 5.06 0.78 -0.21
N ALA A 129 5.50 1.89 0.37
CA ALA A 129 6.19 1.92 1.65
C ALA A 129 5.88 3.21 2.41
N ASP A 130 6.04 3.15 3.73
CA ASP A 130 6.01 4.33 4.60
C ASP A 130 7.12 5.31 4.20
N LEU A 131 6.89 6.59 4.44
CA LEU A 131 7.90 7.64 4.29
C LEU A 131 8.34 8.06 5.68
N TYR A 132 9.63 7.90 6.02
CA TYR A 132 10.12 8.21 7.36
C TYR A 132 10.62 9.66 7.45
N ALA A 133 10.55 10.23 8.66
CA ALA A 133 11.11 11.54 8.96
C ALA A 133 12.62 11.61 8.66
N GLY A 134 13.11 12.79 8.26
CA GLY A 134 14.52 13.02 7.97
C GLY A 134 14.78 13.27 6.49
N ASN A 135 16.02 13.03 6.05
CA ASN A 135 16.40 13.27 4.64
C ASN A 135 15.52 12.44 3.71
N PHE A 136 14.81 13.10 2.81
CA PHE A 136 14.06 12.47 1.74
C PHE A 136 14.88 12.52 0.45
N THR A 137 15.21 11.35 -0.10
CA THR A 137 16.11 11.22 -1.25
C THR A 137 15.44 10.63 -2.49
N SER A 138 16.19 10.59 -3.60
CA SER A 138 15.83 9.82 -4.80
C SER A 138 15.44 8.38 -4.49
N ASN A 139 16.15 7.70 -3.59
CA ASN A 139 15.79 6.36 -3.15
C ASN A 139 14.40 6.31 -2.52
N ASP A 140 14.11 7.22 -1.58
CA ASP A 140 12.84 7.24 -0.85
C ASP A 140 11.67 7.49 -1.79
N GLN A 141 11.83 8.38 -2.79
CA GLN A 141 10.82 8.60 -3.82
C GLN A 141 10.42 7.30 -4.54
N PHE A 142 11.38 6.49 -4.96
CA PHE A 142 11.10 5.23 -5.66
C PHE A 142 10.61 4.14 -4.72
N VAL A 143 11.10 4.08 -3.48
CA VAL A 143 10.62 3.13 -2.47
C VAL A 143 9.16 3.42 -2.11
N THR A 144 8.77 4.69 -1.98
CA THR A 144 7.41 5.10 -1.64
C THR A 144 6.45 4.98 -2.82
N MET A 145 6.76 5.48 -4.02
CA MET A 145 5.87 5.44 -5.19
C MET A 145 6.65 5.18 -6.50
N PRO A 146 6.92 3.90 -6.84
CA PRO A 146 7.85 3.55 -7.93
C PRO A 146 7.27 3.68 -9.35
N PHE A 147 5.95 3.74 -9.48
CA PHE A 147 5.29 3.58 -10.77
C PHE A 147 5.50 4.79 -11.67
N ASN A 148 5.72 4.55 -12.96
CA ASN A 148 5.93 5.58 -13.98
C ASN A 148 4.63 5.85 -14.77
N ASN A 149 3.52 6.07 -14.07
CA ASN A 149 2.22 6.33 -14.69
C ASN A 149 2.09 7.82 -15.03
N SER A 150 1.37 8.11 -16.12
CA SER A 150 0.99 9.48 -16.47
C SER A 150 -0.23 9.93 -15.66
N PHE A 151 -0.36 11.22 -15.39
CA PHE A 151 -1.62 11.78 -14.89
C PHE A 151 -2.57 12.07 -16.05
N GLN A 152 -3.75 11.48 -15.97
CA GLN A 152 -4.84 11.63 -16.92
C GLN A 152 -6.07 12.18 -16.22
N TYR A 153 -7.06 12.62 -16.99
CA TYR A 153 -8.30 13.09 -16.43
C TYR A 153 -9.47 12.95 -17.41
N VAL A 154 -10.69 13.03 -16.87
CA VAL A 154 -11.90 13.28 -17.65
C VAL A 154 -12.34 14.73 -17.38
N PRO A 155 -12.41 15.59 -18.41
CA PRO A 155 -12.85 16.98 -18.26
C PRO A 155 -14.35 17.09 -17.97
N ASP A 156 -14.73 18.23 -17.38
CA ASP A 156 -16.11 18.70 -17.34
C ASP A 156 -17.13 17.69 -16.79
N VAL A 157 -16.74 16.92 -15.77
CA VAL A 157 -17.63 15.97 -15.10
C VAL A 157 -18.60 16.74 -14.22
N PRO A 158 -19.93 16.52 -14.33
CA PRO A 158 -20.90 17.16 -13.45
C PRO A 158 -20.56 16.89 -11.99
N ARG A 159 -20.55 17.93 -11.16
CA ARG A 159 -20.21 17.85 -9.73
C ARG A 159 -20.95 16.73 -9.02
N VAL A 160 -22.26 16.62 -9.25
CA VAL A 160 -23.11 15.57 -8.67
C VAL A 160 -22.64 14.14 -9.03
N THR A 161 -22.05 13.96 -10.20
CA THR A 161 -21.46 12.68 -10.63
C THR A 161 -20.07 12.49 -10.02
N ALA A 162 -19.24 13.54 -9.98
CA ALA A 162 -17.91 13.49 -9.41
C ALA A 162 -17.92 13.20 -7.89
N GLU A 163 -18.91 13.72 -7.16
CA GLU A 163 -19.05 13.52 -5.71
C GLU A 163 -19.33 12.05 -5.33
N GLU A 164 -19.98 11.27 -6.21
CA GLU A 164 -20.33 9.87 -5.97
C GLU A 164 -19.18 8.89 -6.26
N ILE A 165 -18.20 9.30 -7.07
CA ILE A 165 -17.23 8.36 -7.65
C ILE A 165 -16.37 7.64 -6.59
N LEU A 166 -15.93 8.36 -5.56
CA LEU A 166 -15.04 7.80 -4.54
C LEU A 166 -15.75 6.72 -3.72
N GLY A 167 -17.05 6.91 -3.44
CA GLY A 167 -17.89 5.92 -2.77
C GLY A 167 -18.03 4.65 -3.61
N ILE A 168 -18.28 4.79 -4.91
CA ILE A 168 -18.42 3.66 -5.83
C ILE A 168 -17.12 2.87 -5.98
N LEU A 169 -16.00 3.57 -6.15
CA LEU A 169 -14.67 2.95 -6.24
C LEU A 169 -14.35 2.12 -4.98
N ASN A 170 -14.62 2.67 -3.80
CA ASN A 170 -14.37 1.99 -2.53
C ASN A 170 -15.42 0.93 -2.15
N ALA A 171 -16.62 0.98 -2.74
CA ALA A 171 -17.60 -0.11 -2.67
C ALA A 171 -17.25 -1.29 -3.60
N GLY A 172 -16.21 -1.15 -4.44
CA GLY A 172 -15.72 -2.16 -5.36
C GLY A 172 -16.43 -2.21 -6.72
N GLY A 173 -17.38 -1.32 -7.02
CA GLY A 173 -18.14 -1.32 -8.26
C GLY A 173 -18.91 -2.63 -8.57
N PRO A 174 -19.64 -2.71 -9.70
CA PRO A 174 -20.50 -3.85 -10.05
C PRO A 174 -19.75 -5.16 -10.32
N VAL A 175 -18.46 -5.08 -10.68
CA VAL A 175 -17.62 -6.27 -10.88
C VAL A 175 -17.33 -6.94 -9.54
N ARG A 176 -17.03 -6.16 -8.50
CA ARG A 176 -16.69 -6.67 -7.18
C ARG A 176 -17.92 -6.92 -6.32
N SER A 177 -19.05 -6.25 -6.52
CA SER A 177 -20.31 -6.60 -5.83
C SER A 177 -20.86 -7.97 -6.26
N LYS A 178 -20.79 -8.30 -7.56
CA LYS A 178 -21.11 -9.65 -8.07
C LYS A 178 -20.06 -10.69 -7.64
N ALA A 179 -18.77 -10.32 -7.62
CA ALA A 179 -17.71 -11.20 -7.14
C ALA A 179 -17.79 -11.43 -5.63
N GLN A 180 -18.14 -10.44 -4.81
CA GLN A 180 -18.33 -10.55 -3.36
C GLN A 180 -19.58 -11.37 -3.01
N LEU A 181 -20.71 -11.15 -3.68
CA LEU A 181 -21.90 -11.99 -3.51
C LEU A 181 -21.63 -13.46 -3.89
N SER A 182 -20.85 -13.69 -4.95
CA SER A 182 -20.45 -15.05 -5.34
C SER A 182 -19.29 -15.63 -4.53
N ARG A 183 -18.42 -14.80 -3.92
CA ARG A 183 -17.37 -15.18 -2.94
C ARG A 183 -18.00 -15.55 -1.60
N LEU A 184 -18.95 -14.76 -1.09
CA LEU A 184 -19.68 -15.02 0.16
C LEU A 184 -20.47 -16.33 0.07
N ARG A 185 -21.16 -16.57 -1.05
CA ARG A 185 -21.93 -17.79 -1.30
C ARG A 185 -21.03 -19.02 -1.42
N ARG A 186 -19.91 -18.94 -2.15
CA ARG A 186 -18.94 -20.06 -2.28
C ARG A 186 -18.13 -20.33 -1.02
N HIS A 187 -17.81 -19.32 -0.22
CA HIS A 187 -17.08 -19.50 1.04
C HIS A 187 -17.93 -20.18 2.11
N LEU A 188 -19.25 -19.97 2.07
CA LEU A 188 -20.21 -20.68 2.92
C LEU A 188 -20.48 -22.12 2.43
N GLU A 189 -20.33 -22.40 1.13
CA GLU A 189 -20.71 -23.69 0.52
C GLU A 189 -19.53 -24.66 0.31
N THR A 190 -18.30 -24.19 0.10
CA THR A 190 -17.16 -25.06 -0.25
C THR A 190 -15.84 -24.50 0.29
N LYS A 191 -15.11 -25.25 1.12
CA LYS A 191 -13.72 -24.96 1.54
C LYS A 191 -12.71 -25.11 0.39
N GLU A 192 -13.05 -24.66 -0.81
CA GLU A 192 -12.17 -24.69 -1.99
C GLU A 192 -11.65 -23.30 -2.37
N GLY A 193 -10.45 -23.27 -2.94
CA GLY A 193 -9.68 -22.06 -3.20
C GLY A 193 -10.33 -21.09 -4.18
N ILE A 194 -9.99 -19.81 -3.99
CA ILE A 194 -10.51 -18.66 -4.75
C ILE A 194 -10.17 -18.81 -6.25
N PRO A 195 -11.12 -18.59 -7.18
CA PRO A 195 -10.84 -18.57 -8.62
C PRO A 195 -9.86 -17.45 -8.96
N ARG A 196 -8.82 -17.77 -9.72
CA ARG A 196 -7.82 -16.82 -10.23
C ARG A 196 -8.44 -16.01 -11.38
N ASP A 197 -9.16 -14.94 -11.06
CA ASP A 197 -9.68 -13.98 -12.06
C ASP A 197 -8.66 -12.87 -12.36
N GLN A 198 -9.01 -11.86 -13.16
CA GLN A 198 -8.12 -10.74 -13.49
C GLN A 198 -7.61 -9.98 -12.23
N ASN A 199 -8.32 -10.04 -11.10
CA ASN A 199 -7.87 -9.42 -9.84
C ASN A 199 -6.71 -10.20 -9.19
N PHE A 200 -6.60 -11.50 -9.47
CA PHE A 200 -5.48 -12.33 -9.04
C PHE A 200 -4.15 -11.87 -9.64
N HIS A 201 -4.17 -11.38 -10.89
CA HIS A 201 -2.97 -10.87 -11.59
C HIS A 201 -2.60 -9.43 -11.20
N LEU A 202 -3.52 -8.69 -10.58
CA LEU A 202 -3.32 -7.30 -10.18
C LEU A 202 -2.81 -7.15 -8.73
N GLY A 203 -2.75 -8.25 -7.95
CA GLY A 203 -2.19 -8.23 -6.59
C GLY A 203 -3.07 -7.56 -5.51
N HIS A 204 -4.30 -7.15 -5.84
CA HIS A 204 -5.25 -6.58 -4.88
C HIS A 204 -5.64 -7.59 -3.80
N ASP A 205 -6.01 -8.82 -4.20
CA ASP A 205 -6.32 -9.89 -3.23
C ASP A 205 -5.10 -10.16 -2.31
N VAL A 206 -3.87 -10.08 -2.84
CA VAL A 206 -2.65 -10.32 -2.05
C VAL A 206 -2.41 -9.22 -1.00
N THR A 207 -2.62 -7.96 -1.36
CA THR A 207 -2.45 -6.83 -0.42
C THR A 207 -3.54 -6.85 0.65
N ASP A 208 -4.80 -7.06 0.27
CA ASP A 208 -5.92 -7.18 1.21
C ASP A 208 -5.69 -8.35 2.19
N HIS A 209 -5.27 -9.51 1.68
CA HIS A 209 -4.94 -10.66 2.53
C HIS A 209 -3.77 -10.38 3.47
N TYR A 210 -2.72 -9.71 2.99
CA TYR A 210 -1.56 -9.36 3.80
C TYR A 210 -1.90 -8.35 4.91
N LEU A 211 -2.61 -7.27 4.58
CA LEU A 211 -3.02 -6.26 5.57
C LEU A 211 -3.98 -6.85 6.60
N ASN A 212 -4.93 -7.68 6.17
CA ASN A 212 -5.80 -8.41 7.08
C ASN A 212 -5.00 -9.36 7.99
N TRP A 213 -4.01 -10.07 7.45
CA TRP A 213 -3.12 -10.93 8.24
C TRP A 213 -2.29 -10.15 9.27
N MET A 214 -1.79 -8.95 8.93
CA MET A 214 -1.11 -8.09 9.91
C MET A 214 -2.06 -7.51 10.96
N ARG A 215 -3.25 -7.05 10.55
CA ARG A 215 -4.27 -6.53 11.47
C ARG A 215 -4.65 -7.57 12.53
N LEU A 216 -4.83 -8.83 12.12
CA LEU A 216 -5.13 -9.93 13.05
C LEU A 216 -4.00 -10.19 14.06
N GLN A 217 -2.74 -9.93 13.72
CA GLN A 217 -1.63 -10.01 14.69
C GLN A 217 -1.70 -8.89 15.72
N PHE A 218 -1.96 -7.67 15.24
CA PHE A 218 -2.08 -6.48 16.07
C PHE A 218 -3.25 -6.57 17.05
N GLU A 219 -4.44 -6.94 16.57
CA GLU A 219 -5.65 -7.06 17.38
C GLU A 219 -5.52 -8.13 18.46
N ASP A 220 -5.00 -9.31 18.11
CA ASP A 220 -4.82 -10.38 19.08
C ASP A 220 -3.84 -9.99 20.19
N HIS A 221 -2.73 -9.33 19.83
CA HIS A 221 -1.79 -8.81 20.82
C HIS A 221 -2.43 -7.76 21.72
N HIS A 222 -3.22 -6.83 21.18
CA HIS A 222 -3.96 -5.85 21.98
C HIS A 222 -4.99 -6.49 22.91
N HIS A 223 -5.73 -7.49 22.44
CA HIS A 223 -6.65 -8.25 23.29
C HIS A 223 -5.94 -8.95 24.43
N GLN A 224 -4.81 -9.62 24.16
CA GLN A 224 -4.00 -10.28 25.18
C GLN A 224 -3.46 -9.27 26.20
N GLN A 225 -2.93 -8.13 25.76
CA GLN A 225 -2.47 -7.07 26.67
C GLN A 225 -3.60 -6.52 27.53
N SER A 226 -4.79 -6.27 26.95
CA SER A 226 -5.94 -5.79 27.71
C SER A 226 -6.40 -6.78 28.78
N VAL A 227 -6.38 -8.08 28.50
CA VAL A 227 -6.74 -9.13 29.46
C VAL A 227 -5.67 -9.28 30.55
N LEU A 228 -4.41 -9.14 30.19
CA LEU A 228 -3.27 -9.27 31.12
C LEU A 228 -3.06 -8.01 31.98
N SER A 229 -3.40 -6.83 31.49
CA SER A 229 -3.28 -5.56 32.24
C SER A 229 -4.23 -5.49 33.45
N GLY A 230 -5.24 -6.37 33.55
CA GLY A 230 -6.10 -6.52 34.73
C GLY A 230 -5.49 -7.33 35.88
N ARG A 231 -4.30 -7.92 35.68
CA ARG A 231 -3.52 -8.62 36.71
C ARG A 231 -2.15 -7.98 36.74
N SER A 232 -1.65 -7.60 37.91
CA SER A 232 -0.35 -6.96 38.13
C SER A 232 0.75 -7.67 37.31
N SER A 233 1.06 -7.15 36.12
CA SER A 233 1.92 -7.84 35.17
C SER A 233 3.34 -7.29 35.30
N PRO A 234 4.37 -8.15 35.35
CA PRO A 234 5.76 -7.71 35.25
C PRO A 234 5.93 -6.89 33.96
N GLN A 235 6.76 -5.84 34.00
CA GLN A 235 7.09 -5.04 32.83
C GLN A 235 7.45 -5.96 31.66
N ILE A 236 6.57 -6.05 30.66
CA ILE A 236 6.87 -6.76 29.41
C ILE A 236 8.05 -5.99 28.80
N PRO A 237 9.19 -6.64 28.53
CA PRO A 237 10.32 -5.97 27.91
C PRO A 237 9.87 -5.29 26.62
N SER A 238 10.26 -4.03 26.41
CA SER A 238 10.02 -3.33 25.14
C SER A 238 10.74 -4.10 24.03
N THR A 239 10.01 -4.92 23.27
CA THR A 239 10.53 -5.59 22.08
C THR A 239 10.49 -4.64 20.88
N SER A 240 11.28 -4.92 19.85
CA SER A 240 11.20 -4.17 18.60
C SER A 240 9.87 -4.45 17.89
N TYR A 241 9.41 -3.48 17.08
CA TYR A 241 8.31 -3.75 16.16
C TYR A 241 8.74 -4.74 15.08
N GLY A 242 7.85 -5.66 14.72
CA GLY A 242 8.12 -6.69 13.70
C GLY A 242 6.94 -7.62 13.49
N TYR A 243 7.17 -8.72 12.78
CA TYR A 243 6.13 -9.72 12.52
C TYR A 243 5.93 -10.65 13.71
N VAL A 244 4.66 -11.04 13.95
CA VAL A 244 4.27 -12.08 14.92
C VAL A 244 3.48 -13.13 14.16
N THR A 245 4.20 -13.98 13.44
CA THR A 245 3.64 -14.85 12.41
C THR A 245 2.77 -15.95 13.00
N LYS A 246 1.49 -15.95 12.62
CA LYS A 246 0.56 -17.06 12.84
C LYS A 246 0.39 -17.85 11.54
N ASP A 247 0.91 -19.08 11.54
CA ASP A 247 0.75 -20.03 10.45
C ASP A 247 0.17 -21.37 10.93
N GLN A 248 0.09 -22.35 10.04
CA GLN A 248 -0.49 -23.67 10.33
C GLN A 248 0.44 -24.60 11.10
N CYS A 249 1.68 -24.17 11.40
CA CYS A 249 2.65 -24.98 12.12
C CYS A 249 2.58 -24.74 13.63
N PRO A 250 2.79 -25.77 14.47
CA PRO A 250 2.90 -25.57 15.91
C PRO A 250 4.15 -24.76 16.27
N GLY A 251 4.02 -23.91 17.29
CA GLY A 251 5.13 -23.12 17.85
C GLY A 251 5.48 -21.85 17.08
N TYR A 252 6.43 -21.08 17.62
CA TYR A 252 6.85 -19.79 17.06
C TYR A 252 7.64 -19.96 15.77
N GLY A 253 7.33 -19.14 14.76
CA GLY A 253 8.02 -19.13 13.46
C GLY A 253 9.09 -18.08 13.35
N ASP A 254 8.84 -16.91 13.89
CA ASP A 254 9.80 -15.82 13.87
C ASP A 254 11.03 -16.19 14.71
N ASP A 255 12.22 -15.73 14.31
CA ASP A 255 13.47 -15.94 15.04
C ASP A 255 13.64 -14.96 16.20
N VAL A 256 13.09 -13.75 16.04
CA VAL A 256 13.07 -12.68 17.04
C VAL A 256 11.66 -12.47 17.60
N ILE A 257 11.56 -12.11 18.88
CA ILE A 257 10.29 -11.78 19.53
C ILE A 257 9.99 -10.31 19.30
N HIS A 258 8.81 -10.01 18.74
CA HIS A 258 8.40 -8.66 18.38
C HIS A 258 7.10 -8.20 19.04
N THR A 259 6.89 -6.89 19.02
CA THR A 259 5.58 -6.27 19.13
C THR A 259 5.02 -6.13 17.70
N PRO A 260 3.77 -6.57 17.41
CA PRO A 260 3.23 -6.44 16.06
C PRO A 260 2.99 -4.97 15.69
N LEU A 261 3.16 -4.66 14.40
CA LEU A 261 2.91 -3.33 13.86
C LEU A 261 1.43 -2.94 13.97
N PRO A 262 1.11 -1.67 14.33
CA PRO A 262 -0.25 -1.16 14.24
C PRO A 262 -0.72 -1.12 12.79
N VAL A 263 -1.94 -1.59 12.57
CA VAL A 263 -2.61 -1.57 11.27
C VAL A 263 -4.06 -1.15 11.49
N VAL A 264 -4.53 -0.24 10.65
CA VAL A 264 -5.94 0.15 10.59
C VAL A 264 -6.50 -0.12 9.21
N ASP A 265 -7.81 -0.28 9.11
CA ASP A 265 -8.48 -0.46 7.83
C ASP A 265 -8.25 0.76 6.93
N GLN A 266 -7.86 0.48 5.69
CA GLN A 266 -7.63 1.48 4.65
C GLN A 266 -8.67 1.36 3.55
N THR A 267 -9.02 2.48 2.95
CA THR A 267 -9.77 2.49 1.70
C THR A 267 -8.83 2.18 0.53
N GLU A 268 -9.36 1.62 -0.55
CA GLU A 268 -8.56 1.31 -1.75
C GLU A 268 -8.24 2.56 -2.55
N TYR A 269 -9.19 3.49 -2.61
CA TYR A 269 -9.04 4.77 -3.26
C TYR A 269 -9.17 5.89 -2.23
N VAL A 270 -8.34 6.90 -2.41
CA VAL A 270 -8.37 8.16 -1.68
C VAL A 270 -8.40 9.30 -2.69
N ALA A 271 -8.99 10.43 -2.33
CA ALA A 271 -9.08 11.56 -3.23
C ALA A 271 -8.89 12.91 -2.52
N THR A 272 -8.52 13.94 -3.28
CA THR A 272 -8.60 15.32 -2.82
C THR A 272 -10.04 15.71 -2.51
N THR A 273 -10.21 16.75 -1.70
CA THR A 273 -11.55 17.29 -1.44
C THR A 273 -11.97 18.18 -2.60
N ILE A 274 -13.20 18.02 -3.09
CA ILE A 274 -13.79 18.97 -4.03
C ILE A 274 -14.08 20.27 -3.26
N PRO A 275 -13.53 21.43 -3.68
CA PRO A 275 -13.83 22.71 -3.02
C PRO A 275 -15.34 22.97 -2.97
N ASN A 276 -15.82 23.54 -1.88
CA ASN A 276 -17.21 23.97 -1.75
C ASN A 276 -17.42 25.33 -2.43
N ASP A 277 -17.19 25.36 -3.74
CA ASP A 277 -17.43 26.50 -4.62
C ASP A 277 -18.69 26.29 -5.47
N SER A 278 -19.03 27.30 -6.27
CA SER A 278 -20.19 27.25 -7.18
C SER A 278 -19.89 26.55 -8.51
N SER A 279 -18.79 25.79 -8.63
CA SER A 279 -18.48 25.09 -9.89
C SER A 279 -19.39 23.88 -10.08
N ASP A 280 -20.14 23.85 -11.17
CA ASP A 280 -20.99 22.71 -11.53
C ASP A 280 -20.20 21.58 -12.21
N LEU A 281 -18.96 21.85 -12.63
CA LEU A 281 -18.10 20.94 -13.38
C LEU A 281 -16.77 20.72 -12.67
N ILE A 282 -16.29 19.49 -12.69
CA ILE A 282 -15.11 18.99 -11.99
C ILE A 282 -14.21 18.25 -12.98
N ASP A 283 -12.91 18.47 -12.89
CA ASP A 283 -11.93 17.65 -13.60
C ASP A 283 -11.54 16.46 -12.70
N VAL A 284 -11.88 15.25 -13.13
CA VAL A 284 -11.57 14.03 -12.38
C VAL A 284 -10.22 13.50 -12.84
N VAL A 285 -9.20 13.68 -12.00
CA VAL A 285 -7.79 13.40 -12.30
C VAL A 285 -7.36 12.10 -11.62
N PHE A 286 -6.62 11.26 -12.33
CA PHE A 286 -6.18 9.95 -11.87
C PHE A 286 -4.93 9.52 -12.61
N ASP A 287 -4.23 8.49 -12.11
CA ASP A 287 -3.11 7.92 -12.84
C ASP A 287 -3.59 6.95 -13.93
N SER A 288 -2.84 6.86 -15.03
CA SER A 288 -3.23 6.15 -16.25
C SER A 288 -3.55 4.67 -16.06
N PHE A 289 -3.00 4.03 -15.02
CA PHE A 289 -3.32 2.63 -14.72
C PHE A 289 -4.76 2.45 -14.26
N THR A 290 -5.30 3.43 -13.53
CA THR A 290 -6.65 3.36 -12.95
C THR A 290 -7.77 3.80 -13.90
N ALA A 291 -7.45 4.28 -15.10
CA ALA A 291 -8.40 4.91 -16.03
C ALA A 291 -9.70 4.11 -16.24
N LYS A 292 -9.57 2.80 -16.50
CA LYS A 292 -10.75 1.93 -16.73
C LYS A 292 -11.65 1.79 -15.51
N PHE A 293 -11.08 1.76 -14.31
CA PHE A 293 -11.83 1.67 -13.06
C PHE A 293 -12.57 2.99 -12.79
N VAL A 294 -11.89 4.12 -12.98
CA VAL A 294 -12.48 5.45 -12.85
C VAL A 294 -13.62 5.64 -13.86
N LEU A 295 -13.42 5.30 -15.14
CA LEU A 295 -14.48 5.39 -16.16
C LEU A 295 -15.69 4.50 -15.83
N THR A 296 -15.46 3.30 -15.28
CA THR A 296 -16.55 2.42 -14.84
C THR A 296 -17.35 3.08 -13.71
N ALA A 297 -16.66 3.62 -12.70
CA ALA A 297 -17.28 4.31 -11.57
C ALA A 297 -18.00 5.60 -12.00
N LEU A 298 -17.43 6.39 -12.93
CA LEU A 298 -18.09 7.58 -13.49
C LEU A 298 -19.40 7.23 -14.19
N ASN A 299 -19.41 6.16 -14.98
CA ASN A 299 -20.62 5.74 -15.68
C ASN A 299 -21.70 5.26 -14.70
N GLU A 300 -21.32 4.59 -13.62
CA GLU A 300 -22.24 4.19 -12.55
C GLU A 300 -22.77 5.40 -11.76
N ALA A 301 -21.88 6.29 -11.30
CA ALA A 301 -22.25 7.55 -10.64
C ALA A 301 -23.23 8.35 -11.49
N ARG A 302 -22.96 8.44 -12.80
CA ARG A 302 -23.84 9.11 -13.75
C ARG A 302 -25.21 8.44 -13.77
N THR A 303 -25.30 7.10 -13.80
CA THR A 303 -26.60 6.39 -13.77
C THR A 303 -27.42 6.65 -12.51
N LEU A 304 -26.75 6.83 -11.36
CA LEU A 304 -27.38 7.15 -10.09
C LEU A 304 -27.90 8.61 -10.04
N THR A 305 -27.35 9.50 -10.88
CA THR A 305 -27.60 10.95 -10.86
C THR A 305 -28.41 11.46 -12.07
N ILE A 306 -28.97 10.56 -12.89
CA ILE A 306 -29.73 10.84 -14.13
C ILE A 306 -30.94 11.78 -13.94
N SER A 307 -31.42 12.00 -12.72
CA SER A 307 -32.55 12.90 -12.43
C SER A 307 -32.29 14.39 -12.72
N SER A 308 -31.07 14.78 -13.13
CA SER A 308 -30.73 16.15 -13.53
C SER A 308 -30.88 16.36 -15.06
N PRO A 309 -31.87 17.16 -15.54
CA PRO A 309 -32.26 17.22 -16.96
C PRO A 309 -31.22 17.81 -17.94
N THR A 310 -30.09 18.29 -17.46
CA THR A 310 -29.13 19.11 -18.22
C THR A 310 -27.84 18.39 -18.60
N HIS A 311 -27.60 17.17 -18.09
CA HIS A 311 -26.34 16.47 -18.31
C HIS A 311 -26.53 15.34 -19.32
N GLY A 312 -25.93 15.50 -20.50
CA GLY A 312 -26.14 14.63 -21.65
C GLY A 312 -25.91 13.14 -21.36
N HIS A 313 -26.68 12.28 -22.04
CA HIS A 313 -26.65 10.82 -21.91
C HIS A 313 -25.35 10.14 -22.42
N LYS A 314 -24.20 10.83 -22.45
CA LYS A 314 -22.93 10.29 -22.97
C LYS A 314 -22.27 9.38 -21.93
N ASN A 315 -21.95 8.14 -22.32
CA ASN A 315 -21.10 7.26 -21.51
C ASN A 315 -19.66 7.77 -21.60
N TYR A 316 -18.96 7.83 -20.47
CA TYR A 316 -17.54 8.12 -20.44
C TYR A 316 -16.74 6.93 -20.98
N THR A 317 -15.83 7.18 -21.90
CA THR A 317 -14.97 6.20 -22.55
C THR A 317 -13.51 6.66 -22.53
N MET A 318 -12.60 5.82 -23.03
CA MET A 318 -11.20 6.22 -23.16
C MET A 318 -10.99 7.39 -24.15
N GLU A 319 -11.96 7.67 -25.04
CA GLU A 319 -11.91 8.84 -25.93
C GLU A 319 -12.11 10.17 -25.17
N ASP A 320 -12.70 10.11 -23.98
CA ASP A 320 -12.91 11.25 -23.09
C ASP A 320 -11.73 11.47 -22.13
N VAL A 321 -10.72 10.59 -22.17
CA VAL A 321 -9.56 10.66 -21.28
C VAL A 321 -8.44 11.45 -21.94
N GLU A 322 -8.02 12.51 -21.28
CA GLU A 322 -6.94 13.38 -21.74
C GLU A 322 -5.75 13.34 -20.78
N GLU A 323 -4.58 13.79 -21.25
CA GLU A 323 -3.41 14.00 -20.39
C GLU A 323 -3.60 15.25 -19.54
N TYR A 324 -3.43 15.13 -18.22
CA TYR A 324 -3.63 16.24 -17.28
C TYR A 324 -2.33 16.98 -16.98
N SER A 325 -1.24 16.25 -16.81
CA SER A 325 0.08 16.77 -16.45
C SER A 325 1.18 15.94 -17.10
N PRO A 326 2.28 16.58 -17.57
CA PRO A 326 3.42 15.86 -18.12
C PRO A 326 4.23 15.11 -17.07
N LEU A 327 4.01 15.41 -15.77
CA LEU A 327 4.70 14.77 -14.66
C LEU A 327 4.30 13.29 -14.53
N LYS A 328 5.22 12.48 -14.03
CA LYS A 328 4.99 11.06 -13.74
C LYS A 328 4.80 10.83 -12.25
N THR A 329 4.01 9.81 -11.91
CA THR A 329 3.70 9.46 -10.51
C THR A 329 4.94 9.22 -9.65
N ASN A 330 6.03 8.69 -10.22
CA ASN A 330 7.29 8.48 -9.50
C ASN A 330 8.17 9.73 -9.38
N GLN A 331 7.73 10.91 -9.83
CA GLN A 331 8.49 12.17 -9.74
C GLN A 331 7.89 13.16 -8.75
N ILE A 332 6.58 13.08 -8.50
CA ILE A 332 5.84 14.14 -7.80
C ILE A 332 6.24 14.30 -6.34
N LEU A 333 6.68 13.24 -5.66
CA LEU A 333 7.15 13.33 -4.27
C LEU A 333 8.46 14.10 -4.14
N GLY A 334 9.42 13.91 -5.05
CA GLY A 334 10.67 14.68 -5.06
C GLY A 334 10.41 16.17 -5.32
N ILE A 335 9.53 16.48 -6.28
CA ILE A 335 9.12 17.86 -6.57
C ILE A 335 8.41 18.48 -5.36
N TYR A 336 7.52 17.72 -4.71
CA TYR A 336 6.84 18.15 -3.50
C TYR A 336 7.82 18.46 -2.37
N ALA A 337 8.74 17.53 -2.09
CA ALA A 337 9.76 17.68 -1.06
C ALA A 337 10.65 18.90 -1.34
N GLN A 338 11.06 19.10 -2.59
CA GLN A 338 11.84 20.28 -2.99
C GLN A 338 11.11 21.59 -2.66
N SER A 339 9.79 21.62 -2.86
CA SER A 339 8.94 22.79 -2.64
C SER A 339 8.60 23.03 -1.16
N LYS A 340 8.33 21.96 -0.40
CA LYS A 340 7.73 22.06 0.95
C LYS A 340 8.69 21.74 2.10
N TRP A 341 9.80 21.03 1.84
CA TRP A 341 10.65 20.45 2.89
C TRP A 341 12.10 20.99 2.91
N ASN A 342 12.33 22.17 2.34
CA ASN A 342 13.64 22.85 2.32
C ASN A 342 13.66 24.19 3.09
N ASN A 343 12.66 24.45 3.93
CA ASN A 343 12.53 25.70 4.68
C ASN A 343 13.17 25.64 6.07
#